data_AF-A0A4Q7LZJ4-F1
#
_entry.id   AF-A0A4Q7LZJ4-F1
#
_cell.length_a   1.000
_cell.length_b   1.000
_cell.length_c   1.000
_cell.angle_alpha   90.00
_cell.angle_beta   90.00
_cell.angle_gamma   90.00
#
_symmetry.space_group_name_H-M   'P 1'
#
loop_
_entity.id
_entity.type
_entity.pdbx_description
1 polymer ?
#
loop_
_entity_poly.entity_id
_entity_poly.type
_entity_poly.pdbx_seq_one_letter_code
_entity_poly.pdbx_strand_id
1 'polypeptide(L)'
;MSSADTSPDGPADDERTTPRATVAARLTGPGRYPRPVVSLADAEWVWRELGVEALRPGAKPEVVRLAVIVGLTRATGARYGDLLRVRAEDLDLGEVGAHTGEGSVLVRHGKHRTVREHRLAPEVVLVLRHWMDVRLELAAELEGSVPRALLLTVHHTHDNGTTVSSGLPITKQGLVLSWRRFALRTNARYGALRPPLPTRFEQVRRAWTEAGVPDLGREVASAVASVEPSSASEK
;
A
#
# COMPACT_ATOMS: atom_id res chain seq x y z
N MET A 1 -77.37 -13.48 44.72
CA MET A 1 -76.28 -14.47 44.78
C MET A 1 -75.49 -14.27 43.48
N SER A 2 -74.71 -13.20 43.31
CA SER A 2 -73.62 -12.68 44.17
C SER A 2 -72.41 -13.63 44.11
N SER A 3 -71.21 -13.22 43.68
CA SER A 3 -70.64 -11.87 43.39
C SER A 3 -69.74 -11.95 42.11
N ALA A 4 -69.19 -10.91 41.45
CA ALA A 4 -68.54 -9.64 41.87
C ALA A 4 -67.30 -9.89 42.79
N ASP A 5 -66.20 -9.15 42.82
CA ASP A 5 -65.69 -7.97 42.07
C ASP A 5 -64.16 -7.84 42.38
N THR A 6 -63.27 -7.00 41.83
CA THR A 6 -63.26 -5.91 40.81
C THR A 6 -61.84 -5.87 40.15
N SER A 7 -61.62 -5.16 39.03
CA SER A 7 -60.28 -4.67 38.62
C SER A 7 -59.91 -3.34 39.29
N PRO A 8 -58.63 -3.03 39.50
CA PRO A 8 -58.18 -1.63 39.56
C PRO A 8 -56.88 -1.31 38.78
N ASP A 9 -56.60 -0.01 38.69
CA ASP A 9 -55.56 0.69 37.90
C ASP A 9 -54.07 0.35 38.16
N GLY A 10 -53.21 0.87 37.28
CA GLY A 10 -51.75 0.90 37.42
C GLY A 10 -51.23 2.03 38.35
N PRO A 11 -49.92 2.38 38.23
CA PRO A 11 -49.64 3.60 37.46
C PRO A 11 -48.31 3.62 36.66
N ALA A 12 -48.24 4.65 35.80
CA ALA A 12 -47.12 5.37 35.18
C ALA A 12 -45.64 4.91 35.29
N ASP A 13 -44.96 5.07 34.14
CA ASP A 13 -43.63 5.67 33.91
C ASP A 13 -42.43 5.37 34.84
N ASP A 14 -41.40 4.75 34.26
CA ASP A 14 -40.02 5.22 34.42
C ASP A 14 -39.24 5.04 33.10
N GLU A 15 -38.46 6.04 32.70
CA GLU A 15 -37.68 6.02 31.47
C GLU A 15 -36.39 5.20 31.65
N ARG A 16 -36.29 4.04 30.99
CA ARG A 16 -35.02 3.31 30.94
C ARG A 16 -34.54 2.99 29.53
N THR A 17 -34.19 4.08 28.85
CA THR A 17 -33.38 4.21 27.62
C THR A 17 -32.38 3.07 27.42
N THR A 18 -32.81 2.01 26.74
CA THR A 18 -31.92 0.95 26.26
C THR A 18 -31.12 1.51 25.07
N PRO A 19 -29.79 1.39 25.03
CA PRO A 19 -28.98 2.20 24.13
C PRO A 19 -29.27 1.95 22.65
N ARG A 20 -29.43 3.06 21.92
CA ARG A 20 -29.71 3.19 20.48
C ARG A 20 -28.70 2.38 19.64
N ALA A 21 -29.02 1.13 19.34
CA ALA A 21 -28.11 0.17 18.73
C ALA A 21 -27.45 0.72 17.44
N THR A 22 -26.12 0.77 17.45
CA THR A 22 -25.32 1.54 16.47
C THR A 22 -25.61 1.12 15.03
N VAL A 23 -26.01 2.09 14.20
CA VAL A 23 -26.47 1.89 12.82
C VAL A 23 -25.29 1.71 11.84
N ALA A 24 -24.41 0.75 12.13
CA ALA A 24 -23.17 0.50 11.38
C ALA A 24 -23.11 -0.89 10.71
N ALA A 25 -23.92 -1.87 11.15
CA ALA A 25 -23.72 -3.29 10.82
C ALA A 25 -24.41 -3.80 9.52
N ARG A 26 -25.10 -2.96 8.73
CA ARG A 26 -26.05 -3.41 7.67
C ARG A 26 -25.64 -3.13 6.21
N LEU A 27 -24.36 -2.95 5.90
CA LEU A 27 -23.90 -2.62 4.52
C LEU A 27 -23.00 -3.66 3.82
N THR A 28 -22.61 -4.76 4.47
CA THR A 28 -21.61 -5.71 3.96
C THR A 28 -22.19 -7.01 3.39
N GLY A 29 -23.18 -6.93 2.50
CA GLY A 29 -23.61 -8.07 1.69
C GLY A 29 -22.54 -8.49 0.66
N PRO A 30 -22.49 -9.76 0.21
CA PRO A 30 -21.40 -10.34 -0.59
C PRO A 30 -21.24 -9.80 -2.04
N GLY A 31 -21.89 -8.68 -2.38
CA GLY A 31 -21.74 -7.96 -3.64
C GLY A 31 -21.27 -6.50 -3.50
N ARG A 32 -21.56 -5.83 -2.38
CA ARG A 32 -21.52 -4.36 -2.27
C ARG A 32 -20.08 -3.81 -2.27
N TYR A 33 -19.91 -2.62 -2.82
CA TYR A 33 -18.69 -1.82 -2.73
C TYR A 33 -18.88 -0.67 -1.74
N PRO A 34 -17.88 -0.29 -0.92
CA PRO A 34 -16.55 -0.89 -0.81
C PRO A 34 -16.60 -2.31 -0.20
N ARG A 35 -15.70 -3.19 -0.65
CA ARG A 35 -15.55 -4.53 -0.04
C ARG A 35 -14.98 -4.39 1.38
N PRO A 36 -15.26 -5.33 2.31
CA PRO A 36 -14.69 -5.31 3.65
C PRO A 36 -13.17 -5.27 3.64
N VAL A 37 -12.56 -4.60 4.63
CA VAL A 37 -11.11 -4.65 4.88
C VAL A 37 -10.72 -5.99 5.53
N VAL A 38 -9.43 -6.32 5.52
CA VAL A 38 -8.88 -7.34 6.43
C VAL A 38 -8.71 -6.76 7.83
N SER A 39 -8.47 -7.60 8.85
CA SER A 39 -8.07 -7.07 10.15
C SER A 39 -6.70 -6.40 10.08
N LEU A 40 -6.43 -5.43 10.95
CA LEU A 40 -5.09 -4.82 11.05
C LEU A 40 -4.01 -5.87 11.37
N ALA A 41 -4.34 -6.88 12.19
CA ALA A 41 -3.42 -7.96 12.52
C ALA A 41 -3.05 -8.83 11.30
N ASP A 42 -3.96 -9.00 10.34
CA ASP A 42 -3.68 -9.68 9.07
C ASP A 42 -2.80 -8.83 8.14
N ALA A 43 -3.04 -7.51 8.11
CA ALA A 43 -2.22 -6.58 7.33
C ALA A 43 -0.78 -6.51 7.90
N GLU A 44 -0.62 -6.35 9.21
CA GLU A 44 0.68 -6.39 9.89
C GLU A 44 1.36 -7.77 9.82
N TRP A 45 0.61 -8.86 9.70
CA TRP A 45 1.20 -10.17 9.39
C TRP A 45 1.72 -10.24 7.94
N VAL A 46 0.95 -9.74 6.95
CA VAL A 46 1.40 -9.65 5.56
C VAL A 46 2.68 -8.82 5.42
N TRP A 47 2.80 -7.71 6.17
CA TRP A 47 4.04 -6.92 6.15
C TRP A 47 5.22 -7.70 6.74
N ARG A 48 5.07 -8.29 7.94
CA ARG A 48 6.16 -9.03 8.60
C ARG A 48 6.62 -10.25 7.79
N GLU A 49 5.70 -11.02 7.24
CA GLU A 49 6.01 -12.17 6.37
C GLU A 49 6.82 -11.70 5.14
N LEU A 50 6.36 -10.67 4.41
CA LEU A 50 7.04 -10.19 3.21
C LEU A 50 8.37 -9.49 3.50
N GLY A 51 8.47 -8.69 4.57
CA GLY A 51 9.71 -8.04 4.95
C GLY A 51 10.81 -9.05 5.34
N VAL A 52 10.44 -10.11 6.07
CA VAL A 52 11.38 -11.20 6.40
C VAL A 52 11.74 -12.02 5.15
N GLU A 53 10.77 -12.44 4.34
CA GLU A 53 11.03 -13.23 3.11
C GLU A 53 11.86 -12.45 2.08
N ALA A 54 11.72 -11.11 2.02
CA ALA A 54 12.50 -10.26 1.12
C ALA A 54 13.95 -10.01 1.56
N LEU A 55 14.27 -10.16 2.85
CA LEU A 55 15.64 -9.94 3.37
C LEU A 55 16.42 -11.25 3.59
N ARG A 56 15.92 -12.39 3.10
CA ARG A 56 16.65 -13.66 3.13
C ARG A 56 17.70 -13.72 2.01
N PRO A 57 18.87 -14.36 2.25
CA PRO A 57 19.81 -14.69 1.18
C PRO A 57 19.11 -15.47 0.05
N GLY A 58 19.25 -15.02 -1.19
CA GLY A 58 18.56 -15.61 -2.34
C GLY A 58 17.06 -15.30 -2.44
N ALA A 59 16.57 -14.25 -1.75
CA ALA A 59 15.21 -13.75 -1.94
C ALA A 59 14.95 -13.40 -3.41
N LYS A 60 13.81 -13.86 -3.96
CA LYS A 60 13.52 -13.68 -5.38
C LYS A 60 13.13 -12.22 -5.69
N PRO A 61 13.57 -11.64 -6.82
CA PRO A 61 13.22 -10.26 -7.18
C PRO A 61 11.71 -9.95 -7.18
N GLU A 62 10.81 -10.90 -7.50
CA GLU A 62 9.37 -10.65 -7.40
C GLU A 62 8.84 -10.57 -5.95
N VAL A 63 9.56 -11.14 -4.97
CA VAL A 63 9.26 -11.04 -3.54
C VAL A 63 9.79 -9.72 -3.00
N VAL A 64 11.05 -9.36 -3.29
CA VAL A 64 11.68 -8.11 -2.86
C VAL A 64 10.86 -6.90 -3.36
N ARG A 65 10.52 -6.88 -4.65
CA ARG A 65 9.64 -5.84 -5.22
C ARG A 65 8.26 -5.78 -4.54
N LEU A 66 7.68 -6.93 -4.19
CA LEU A 66 6.38 -6.96 -3.52
C LEU A 66 6.48 -6.46 -2.08
N ALA A 67 7.56 -6.75 -1.37
CA ALA A 67 7.83 -6.17 -0.06
C ALA A 67 7.99 -4.65 -0.14
N VAL A 68 8.71 -4.10 -1.14
CA VAL A 68 8.76 -2.63 -1.38
C VAL A 68 7.36 -2.05 -1.60
N ILE A 69 6.55 -2.67 -2.47
CA ILE A 69 5.17 -2.23 -2.73
C ILE A 69 4.35 -2.22 -1.43
N VAL A 70 4.48 -3.25 -0.59
CA VAL A 70 3.74 -3.39 0.67
C VAL A 70 4.24 -2.41 1.73
N GLY A 71 5.55 -2.30 1.94
CA GLY A 71 6.17 -1.39 2.91
C GLY A 71 5.89 0.08 2.60
N LEU A 72 6.06 0.51 1.35
CA LEU A 72 5.67 1.86 0.92
C LEU A 72 4.16 2.10 1.07
N THR A 73 3.31 1.11 0.81
CA THR A 73 1.87 1.23 1.02
C THR A 73 1.51 1.40 2.51
N ARG A 74 2.17 0.64 3.39
CA ARG A 74 1.99 0.73 4.85
C ARG A 74 2.46 2.08 5.39
N ALA A 75 3.62 2.56 4.93
CA ALA A 75 4.22 3.81 5.39
C ALA A 75 3.48 5.06 4.87
N THR A 76 2.94 5.05 3.65
CA THR A 76 2.45 6.27 2.97
C THR A 76 0.96 6.25 2.61
N GLY A 77 0.27 5.12 2.79
CA GLY A 77 -1.13 4.92 2.39
C GLY A 77 -1.36 4.94 0.86
N ALA A 78 -0.31 5.09 0.05
CA ALA A 78 -0.37 5.29 -1.39
C ALA A 78 -1.08 4.16 -2.14
N ARG A 79 -1.77 4.49 -3.24
CA ARG A 79 -2.34 3.48 -4.14
C ARG A 79 -1.31 3.07 -5.18
N TYR A 80 -1.52 1.93 -5.84
CA TYR A 80 -0.70 1.50 -6.99
C TYR A 80 -0.51 2.59 -8.06
N GLY A 81 -1.53 3.41 -8.32
CA GLY A 81 -1.41 4.51 -9.29
C GLY A 81 -0.43 5.60 -8.89
N ASP A 82 -0.15 5.74 -7.59
CA ASP A 82 0.73 6.74 -7.00
C ASP A 82 2.15 6.18 -6.83
N LEU A 83 2.28 4.92 -6.39
CA LEU A 83 3.55 4.19 -6.33
C LEU A 83 4.23 4.05 -7.71
N LEU A 84 3.45 3.93 -8.79
CA LEU A 84 3.97 3.94 -10.17
C LEU A 84 4.57 5.28 -10.62
N ARG A 85 4.43 6.35 -9.81
CA ARG A 85 5.03 7.66 -10.06
C ARG A 85 6.24 7.94 -9.17
N VAL A 86 6.60 6.99 -8.30
CA VAL A 86 7.81 7.03 -7.48
C VAL A 86 8.98 6.54 -8.32
N ARG A 87 10.07 7.28 -8.27
CA ARG A 87 11.32 7.06 -8.99
C ARG A 87 12.44 6.71 -8.01
N ALA A 88 13.60 6.30 -8.51
CA ALA A 88 14.77 6.09 -7.65
C ALA A 88 15.18 7.40 -6.94
N GLU A 89 15.17 8.52 -7.67
CA GLU A 89 15.51 9.84 -7.13
C GLU A 89 14.41 10.50 -6.28
N ASP A 90 13.29 9.80 -6.03
CA ASP A 90 12.26 10.23 -5.06
C ASP A 90 12.50 9.67 -3.66
N LEU A 91 13.58 8.89 -3.45
CA LEU A 91 13.94 8.28 -2.17
C LEU A 91 15.13 9.01 -1.53
N ASP A 92 15.00 9.31 -0.23
CA ASP A 92 16.16 9.43 0.65
C ASP A 92 16.18 8.21 1.57
N LEU A 93 17.31 7.51 1.63
CA LEU A 93 17.48 6.31 2.46
C LEU A 93 18.45 6.56 3.63
N GLY A 94 19.03 7.77 3.74
CA GLY A 94 20.08 8.13 4.68
C GLY A 94 21.46 7.51 4.37
N GLU A 95 22.44 7.78 5.22
CA GLU A 95 23.77 7.17 5.12
C GLU A 95 23.78 5.67 5.46
N VAL A 96 24.79 4.94 4.99
CA VAL A 96 25.02 3.54 5.37
C VAL A 96 25.79 3.52 6.69
N GLY A 97 25.09 3.30 7.81
CA GLY A 97 25.72 3.35 9.14
C GLY A 97 25.01 2.54 10.21
N ALA A 98 25.66 2.41 11.37
CA ALA A 98 25.21 1.58 12.49
C ALA A 98 23.95 2.09 13.21
N HIS A 99 23.45 3.28 12.86
CA HIS A 99 22.17 3.83 13.31
C HIS A 99 21.35 4.19 12.06
N THR A 100 20.61 3.22 11.52
CA THR A 100 19.69 3.39 10.39
C THR A 100 18.42 4.15 10.82
N GLY A 101 18.59 5.40 11.23
CA GLY A 101 17.50 6.32 11.48
C GLY A 101 16.82 6.73 10.17
N GLU A 102 15.51 6.46 10.09
CA GLU A 102 14.49 7.00 9.19
C GLU A 102 14.92 7.58 7.82
N GLY A 103 14.46 6.95 6.74
CA GLY A 103 14.51 7.55 5.39
C GLY A 103 13.27 8.40 5.07
N SER A 104 13.17 8.91 3.84
CA SER A 104 11.95 9.55 3.32
C SER A 104 11.64 9.19 1.86
N VAL A 105 10.40 9.45 1.43
CA VAL A 105 9.97 9.26 0.03
C VAL A 105 9.00 10.33 -0.46
N LEU A 106 9.24 10.85 -1.67
CA LEU A 106 8.33 11.74 -2.38
C LEU A 106 7.27 10.94 -3.14
N VAL A 107 6.01 11.04 -2.70
CA VAL A 107 4.85 10.39 -3.33
C VAL A 107 3.92 11.43 -3.96
N ARG A 108 3.48 11.16 -5.19
CA ARG A 108 2.64 12.05 -6.00
C ARG A 108 1.21 11.53 -6.03
N HIS A 109 0.41 11.95 -5.04
CA HIS A 109 -0.89 11.33 -4.71
C HIS A 109 -2.04 11.73 -5.64
N GLY A 110 -2.89 10.76 -5.98
CA GLY A 110 -4.22 10.97 -6.56
C GLY A 110 -4.23 11.51 -8.00
N LYS A 111 -5.34 12.18 -8.35
CA LYS A 111 -5.54 12.79 -9.69
C LYS A 111 -4.66 14.03 -9.88
N HIS A 112 -4.58 14.86 -8.84
CA HIS A 112 -3.90 16.16 -8.86
C HIS A 112 -2.38 16.06 -8.62
N ARG A 113 -1.87 14.85 -8.31
CA ARG A 113 -0.44 14.54 -8.13
C ARG A 113 0.22 15.32 -7.00
N THR A 114 -0.55 15.72 -5.99
CA THR A 114 -0.08 16.42 -4.78
C THR A 114 1.16 15.74 -4.23
N VAL A 115 2.27 16.48 -4.16
CA VAL A 115 3.58 15.94 -3.76
C VAL A 115 3.66 15.95 -2.24
N ARG A 116 3.88 14.79 -1.64
CA ARG A 116 4.13 14.66 -0.21
C ARG A 116 5.38 13.86 0.06
N GLU A 117 6.16 14.33 1.02
CA GLU A 117 7.26 13.59 1.57
C GLU A 117 6.78 12.82 2.81
N HIS A 118 7.02 11.51 2.84
CA HIS A 118 6.66 10.64 3.95
C HIS A 118 7.90 10.07 4.62
N ARG A 119 7.89 9.95 5.95
CA ARG A 119 8.93 9.27 6.73
C ARG A 119 8.86 7.76 6.50
N LEU A 120 10.02 7.10 6.45
CA LEU A 120 10.16 5.66 6.24
C LEU A 120 10.78 5.00 7.47
N ALA A 121 10.03 4.09 8.09
CA ALA A 121 10.53 3.30 9.21
C ALA A 121 11.75 2.42 8.78
N PRO A 122 12.71 2.14 9.67
CA PRO A 122 13.97 1.48 9.31
C PRO A 122 13.80 0.13 8.60
N GLU A 123 12.75 -0.64 8.93
CA GLU A 123 12.47 -1.91 8.26
C GLU A 123 12.09 -1.74 6.78
N VAL A 124 11.48 -0.60 6.42
CA VAL A 124 11.15 -0.26 5.03
C VAL A 124 12.39 0.22 4.29
N VAL A 125 13.26 0.99 4.96
CA VAL A 125 14.55 1.45 4.40
C VAL A 125 15.46 0.25 4.05
N LEU A 126 15.54 -0.77 4.92
CA LEU A 126 16.33 -1.98 4.63
C LEU A 126 15.82 -2.72 3.38
N VAL A 127 14.51 -2.91 3.25
CA VAL A 127 13.89 -3.54 2.07
C VAL A 127 14.07 -2.70 0.81
N LEU A 128 14.03 -1.36 0.92
CA LEU A 128 14.31 -0.45 -0.19
C LEU A 128 15.77 -0.48 -0.64
N ARG A 129 16.74 -0.54 0.28
CA ARG A 129 18.17 -0.67 -0.05
C ARG A 129 18.42 -1.95 -0.85
N HIS A 130 17.99 -3.10 -0.34
CA HIS A 130 18.13 -4.37 -1.07
C HIS A 130 17.41 -4.36 -2.43
N TRP A 131 16.24 -3.71 -2.53
CA TRP A 131 15.59 -3.52 -3.82
C TRP A 131 16.40 -2.64 -4.78
N MET A 132 17.11 -1.61 -4.30
CA MET A 132 17.96 -0.78 -5.17
C MET A 132 19.13 -1.59 -5.77
N ASP A 133 19.69 -2.55 -5.03
CA ASP A 133 20.71 -3.48 -5.54
C ASP A 133 20.13 -4.37 -6.65
N VAL A 134 19.03 -5.08 -6.35
CA VAL A 134 18.29 -5.94 -7.30
C VAL A 134 17.82 -5.15 -8.54
N ARG A 135 17.51 -3.87 -8.37
CA ARG A 135 17.08 -2.96 -9.44
C ARG A 135 18.24 -2.53 -10.35
N LEU A 136 19.48 -2.51 -9.85
CA LEU A 136 20.68 -2.31 -10.67
C LEU A 136 20.99 -3.58 -11.46
N GLU A 137 20.94 -4.76 -10.83
CA GLU A 137 21.08 -6.07 -11.51
C GLU A 137 20.08 -6.20 -12.67
N LEU A 138 18.79 -5.95 -12.43
CA LEU A 138 17.73 -5.99 -13.43
C LEU A 138 17.90 -4.97 -14.57
N ALA A 139 18.70 -3.92 -14.39
CA ALA A 139 18.95 -2.89 -15.39
C ALA A 139 20.30 -3.06 -16.11
N ALA A 140 21.19 -3.94 -15.64
CA ALA A 140 22.52 -4.15 -16.22
C ALA A 140 22.48 -4.78 -17.62
N GLU A 141 21.43 -5.54 -17.93
CA GLU A 141 21.19 -6.16 -19.24
C GLU A 141 20.42 -5.25 -20.22
N LEU A 142 20.11 -3.99 -19.85
CA LEU A 142 19.36 -3.07 -20.71
C LEU A 142 20.28 -2.16 -21.51
N GLU A 143 20.07 -2.13 -22.83
CA GLU A 143 20.70 -1.12 -23.69
C GLU A 143 20.18 0.29 -23.36
N GLY A 144 21.10 1.25 -23.25
CA GLY A 144 20.79 2.65 -23.00
C GLY A 144 20.86 3.06 -21.52
N SER A 145 19.92 3.90 -21.08
CA SER A 145 19.92 4.46 -19.72
C SER A 145 19.13 3.60 -18.74
N VAL A 146 19.70 3.33 -17.57
CA VAL A 146 18.98 2.74 -16.42
C VAL A 146 17.65 3.49 -16.20
N PRO A 147 16.48 2.81 -16.24
CA PRO A 147 15.19 3.47 -16.09
C PRO A 147 15.08 4.24 -14.77
N ARG A 148 14.35 5.35 -14.73
CA ARG A 148 14.18 6.16 -13.49
C ARG A 148 13.09 5.65 -12.55
N ALA A 149 12.11 4.89 -13.03
CA ALA A 149 11.03 4.35 -12.20
C ALA A 149 11.56 3.48 -11.03
N LEU A 150 10.94 3.55 -9.85
CA LEU A 150 11.36 2.71 -8.73
C LEU A 150 11.02 1.24 -8.96
N LEU A 151 9.85 0.95 -9.51
CA LEU A 151 9.29 -0.39 -9.65
C LEU A 151 9.43 -0.92 -11.10
N LEU A 152 10.18 -2.01 -11.26
CA LEU A 152 10.53 -2.58 -12.57
C LEU A 152 9.90 -3.98 -12.79
N THR A 153 9.90 -4.46 -14.04
CA THR A 153 9.67 -5.87 -14.39
C THR A 153 10.84 -6.73 -13.87
N VAL A 154 10.55 -7.97 -13.49
CA VAL A 154 11.50 -8.90 -12.82
C VAL A 154 11.60 -10.25 -13.56
N HIS A 155 10.85 -10.37 -14.64
CA HIS A 155 10.84 -11.47 -15.59
C HIS A 155 10.57 -10.83 -16.95
N HIS A 156 11.09 -11.43 -18.02
CA HIS A 156 10.64 -11.12 -19.38
C HIS A 156 9.13 -11.39 -19.50
N THR A 157 8.45 -10.56 -20.29
CA THR A 157 7.02 -10.67 -20.59
C THR A 157 6.81 -10.76 -22.09
N HIS A 158 5.67 -11.29 -22.54
CA HIS A 158 5.31 -11.25 -23.96
C HIS A 158 4.24 -10.18 -24.16
N ASP A 159 4.47 -9.25 -25.09
CA ASP A 159 3.49 -8.24 -25.52
C ASP A 159 3.32 -8.35 -27.04
N ASN A 160 2.07 -8.56 -27.50
CA ASN A 160 1.70 -8.78 -28.91
C ASN A 160 2.57 -9.82 -29.68
N GLY A 161 3.15 -10.79 -28.97
CA GLY A 161 4.03 -11.83 -29.53
C GLY A 161 5.54 -11.53 -29.42
N THR A 162 5.93 -10.30 -29.09
CA THR A 162 7.32 -9.91 -28.86
C THR A 162 7.74 -10.15 -27.40
N THR A 163 8.93 -10.70 -27.19
CA THR A 163 9.54 -10.79 -25.86
C THR A 163 10.06 -9.42 -25.42
N VAL A 164 9.54 -8.93 -24.30
CA VAL A 164 9.87 -7.65 -23.66
C VAL A 164 10.66 -7.94 -22.38
N SER A 165 11.79 -7.26 -22.21
CA SER A 165 12.76 -7.57 -21.14
C SER A 165 12.30 -7.28 -19.71
N SER A 166 12.98 -7.95 -18.77
CA SER A 166 13.13 -7.53 -17.37
C SER A 166 13.64 -6.08 -17.26
N GLY A 167 13.58 -5.48 -16.07
CA GLY A 167 14.17 -4.15 -15.82
C GLY A 167 13.38 -2.95 -16.35
N LEU A 168 12.35 -3.14 -17.18
CA LEU A 168 11.53 -2.04 -17.68
C LEU A 168 10.48 -1.59 -16.65
N PRO A 169 10.00 -0.33 -16.65
CA PRO A 169 9.01 0.15 -15.69
C PRO A 169 7.73 -0.71 -15.63
N ILE A 170 7.32 -1.15 -14.44
CA ILE A 170 6.18 -2.08 -14.29
C ILE A 170 4.84 -1.38 -14.55
N THR A 171 3.88 -2.10 -15.13
CA THR A 171 2.51 -1.60 -15.32
C THR A 171 1.64 -1.81 -14.08
N LYS A 172 0.53 -1.05 -13.98
CA LYS A 172 -0.53 -1.25 -12.97
C LYS A 172 -1.06 -2.69 -12.94
N GLN A 173 -1.15 -3.34 -14.11
CA GLN A 173 -1.58 -4.74 -14.20
C GLN A 173 -0.51 -5.69 -13.63
N GLY A 174 0.77 -5.41 -13.85
CA GLY A 174 1.88 -6.14 -13.22
C GLY A 174 1.84 -6.11 -11.68
N LEU A 175 1.48 -4.96 -11.09
CA LEU A 175 1.28 -4.84 -9.63
C LEU A 175 0.10 -5.69 -9.14
N VAL A 176 -1.06 -5.58 -9.81
CA VAL A 176 -2.28 -6.36 -9.47
C VAL A 176 -2.03 -7.86 -9.59
N LEU A 177 -1.34 -8.31 -10.63
CA LEU A 177 -0.99 -9.72 -10.82
C LEU A 177 0.05 -10.21 -9.80
N SER A 178 1.02 -9.37 -9.43
CA SER A 178 2.02 -9.70 -8.39
C SER A 178 1.33 -9.98 -7.05
N TRP A 179 0.45 -9.09 -6.60
CA TRP A 179 -0.34 -9.31 -5.38
C TRP A 179 -1.27 -10.52 -5.50
N ARG A 180 -2.00 -10.68 -6.62
CA ARG A 180 -2.92 -11.83 -6.78
C ARG A 180 -2.18 -13.17 -6.73
N ARG A 181 -0.98 -13.26 -7.31
CA ARG A 181 -0.12 -14.46 -7.24
C ARG A 181 0.37 -14.72 -5.81
N PHE A 182 0.78 -13.68 -5.08
CA PHE A 182 1.13 -13.81 -3.65
C PHE A 182 -0.07 -14.31 -2.84
N ALA A 183 -1.19 -13.57 -2.83
CA ALA A 183 -2.36 -13.91 -2.03
C ALA A 183 -2.87 -15.34 -2.27
N LEU A 184 -2.89 -15.82 -3.52
CA LEU A 184 -3.28 -17.19 -3.84
C LEU A 184 -2.29 -18.24 -3.28
N ARG A 185 -0.97 -18.03 -3.41
CA ARG A 185 0.04 -18.94 -2.83
C ARG A 185 0.01 -18.93 -1.31
N THR A 186 -0.11 -17.75 -0.71
CA THR A 186 -0.19 -17.56 0.75
C THR A 186 -1.44 -18.21 1.33
N ASN A 187 -2.59 -18.09 0.66
CA ASN A 187 -3.82 -18.78 1.06
C ASN A 187 -3.72 -20.30 0.93
N ALA A 188 -3.01 -20.82 -0.09
CA ALA A 188 -2.75 -22.26 -0.20
C ALA A 188 -1.79 -22.77 0.90
N ARG A 189 -0.80 -21.97 1.31
CA ARG A 189 0.17 -22.31 2.39
C ARG A 189 -0.43 -22.23 3.80
N TYR A 190 -1.33 -21.27 4.04
CA TYR A 190 -1.81 -20.93 5.40
C TYR A 190 -3.34 -21.05 5.60
N GLY A 191 -4.09 -21.56 4.62
CA GLY A 191 -5.56 -21.52 4.63
C GLY A 191 -6.27 -22.29 5.76
N ALA A 192 -5.58 -23.21 6.42
CA ALA A 192 -6.07 -23.89 7.63
C ALA A 192 -5.71 -23.17 8.95
N LEU A 193 -4.88 -22.12 8.89
CA LEU A 193 -4.29 -21.44 10.05
C LEU A 193 -4.71 -19.97 10.16
N ARG A 194 -5.04 -19.30 9.05
CA ARG A 194 -5.41 -17.87 9.01
C ARG A 194 -6.55 -17.62 8.02
N PRO A 195 -7.37 -16.56 8.21
CA PRO A 195 -8.36 -16.14 7.21
C PRO A 195 -7.71 -15.86 5.84
N PRO A 196 -8.38 -16.18 4.72
CA PRO A 196 -7.80 -16.04 3.39
C PRO A 196 -7.61 -14.57 3.00
N LEU A 197 -6.41 -14.22 2.53
CA LEU A 197 -6.08 -12.90 2.01
C LEU A 197 -6.91 -12.56 0.76
N PRO A 198 -7.41 -11.33 0.63
CA PRO A 198 -8.19 -10.90 -0.52
C PRO A 198 -7.31 -10.73 -1.77
N THR A 199 -7.82 -11.13 -2.93
CA THR A 199 -7.14 -10.92 -4.23
C THR A 199 -7.07 -9.45 -4.66
N ARG A 200 -7.70 -8.52 -3.91
CA ARG A 200 -7.58 -7.07 -4.08
C ARG A 200 -6.80 -6.45 -2.91
N PHE A 201 -5.57 -6.03 -3.18
CA PHE A 201 -4.69 -5.38 -2.20
C PHE A 201 -5.26 -4.12 -1.54
N GLU A 202 -6.20 -3.42 -2.20
CA GLU A 202 -6.91 -2.26 -1.64
C GLU A 202 -7.62 -2.59 -0.31
N GLN A 203 -8.02 -3.84 -0.07
CA GLN A 203 -8.61 -4.28 1.19
C GLN A 203 -7.57 -4.41 2.33
N VAL A 204 -6.28 -4.54 2.00
CA VAL A 204 -5.15 -4.52 2.94
C VAL A 204 -4.66 -3.08 3.14
N ARG A 205 -4.48 -2.31 2.07
CA ARG A 205 -4.16 -0.87 2.13
C ARG A 205 -5.11 -0.11 3.05
N ARG A 206 -6.43 -0.38 2.92
CA ARG A 206 -7.45 0.25 3.75
C ARG A 206 -7.38 -0.17 5.22
N ALA A 207 -6.94 -1.38 5.57
CA ALA A 207 -6.77 -1.79 6.96
C ALA A 207 -5.71 -0.91 7.68
N TRP A 208 -4.61 -0.56 7.01
CA TRP A 208 -3.65 0.44 7.52
C TRP A 208 -4.24 1.87 7.52
N THR A 209 -4.88 2.28 6.43
CA THR A 209 -5.41 3.65 6.27
C THR A 209 -6.49 3.96 7.32
N GLU A 210 -7.40 3.02 7.58
CA GLU A 210 -8.52 3.18 8.52
C GLU A 210 -8.08 3.01 9.98
N ALA A 211 -6.90 2.43 10.22
CA ALA A 211 -6.23 2.37 11.52
C ALA A 211 -5.24 3.52 11.77
N GLY A 212 -5.05 4.45 10.82
CA GLY A 212 -4.12 5.58 10.97
C GLY A 212 -2.63 5.21 11.00
N VAL A 213 -2.25 4.05 10.46
CA VAL A 213 -0.86 3.55 10.45
C VAL A 213 0.10 4.34 9.53
N PRO A 214 -0.31 4.81 8.33
CA PRO A 214 0.58 5.58 7.47
C PRO A 214 0.92 6.97 8.02
N ASP A 215 2.12 7.45 7.73
CA ASP A 215 2.42 8.87 7.75
C ASP A 215 1.51 9.59 6.74
N LEU A 216 0.95 10.73 7.14
CA LEU A 216 0.14 11.60 6.27
C LEU A 216 1.00 12.39 5.29
N GLY A 217 2.30 12.52 5.59
CA GLY A 217 3.34 13.18 4.81
C GLY A 217 3.25 14.71 4.86
N ARG A 218 4.41 15.38 4.86
CA ARG A 218 4.46 16.84 4.68
C ARG A 218 4.21 17.17 3.20
N GLU A 219 3.35 18.15 2.94
CA GLU A 219 3.12 18.61 1.57
C GLU A 219 4.30 19.45 1.11
N VAL A 220 4.95 19.03 0.01
CA VAL A 220 6.11 19.72 -0.55
C VAL A 220 5.59 20.65 -1.64
N ALA A 221 5.74 21.96 -1.41
CA ALA A 221 5.38 22.97 -2.40
C ALA A 221 6.11 22.67 -3.72
N SER A 222 5.35 22.41 -4.78
CA SER A 222 5.94 22.07 -6.08
C SER A 222 6.64 23.31 -6.64
N ALA A 223 7.97 23.26 -6.72
CA ALA A 223 8.78 24.28 -7.37
C ALA A 223 8.56 24.26 -8.89
N VAL A 224 7.42 24.79 -9.33
CA VAL A 224 7.06 24.90 -10.76
C VAL A 224 7.81 26.08 -11.37
N ALA A 225 9.04 25.80 -11.79
CA ALA A 225 9.77 26.48 -12.87
C ALA A 225 9.53 28.00 -13.02
N SER A 226 10.17 28.80 -12.16
CA SER A 226 10.55 30.18 -12.51
C SER A 226 11.73 30.15 -13.50
N VAL A 227 11.48 29.64 -14.71
CA VAL A 227 12.35 29.84 -15.88
C VAL A 227 11.84 31.10 -16.56
N GLU A 228 12.38 32.25 -16.17
CA GLU A 228 12.16 33.48 -16.92
C GLU A 228 12.78 33.32 -18.33
N PRO A 229 12.07 33.73 -19.40
CA PRO A 229 12.67 33.74 -20.72
C PRO A 229 13.75 34.82 -20.75
N SER A 230 15.01 34.40 -20.84
CA SER A 230 16.15 35.31 -21.01
C SER A 230 15.92 36.19 -22.23
N SER A 231 15.62 37.47 -21.99
CA SER A 231 15.35 38.45 -23.04
C SER A 231 16.66 38.80 -23.74
N ALA A 232 16.88 38.22 -24.91
CA ALA A 232 17.96 38.65 -25.79
C ALA A 232 17.85 40.17 -26.03
N SER A 233 18.97 40.86 -25.86
CA SER A 233 19.13 42.25 -26.31
C SER A 233 20.44 42.34 -27.08
N GLU A 234 20.33 42.24 -28.40
CA GLU A 234 21.38 42.70 -29.30
C GLU A 234 21.44 44.22 -29.24
N LYS A 235 22.63 44.78 -28.94
CA LYS A 235 23.15 46.04 -29.48
C LYS A 235 24.61 46.24 -29.12
#